data_AF-A0A9E5EBK6-F1
#
_entry.id   AF-A0A9E5EBK6-F1
#
_cell.length_a   1.000
_cell.length_b   1.000
_cell.length_c   1.000
_cell.angle_alpha   90.00
_cell.angle_beta   90.00
_cell.angle_gamma   90.00
#
_symmetry.space_group_name_H-M   'P 1'
#
loop_
_entity.id
_entity.type
_entity.pdbx_description
1 polymer ?
#
loop_
_entity_poly.entity_id
_entity_poly.type
_entity_poly.pdbx_seq_one_letter_code
_entity_poly.pdbx_strand_id
1 'polypeptide(L)' 'NIDAANISYNLLKTAAGNGVAIGPLLLGVAKPIHILTPAATVRRIINVSTLAVVEAASQSKGLF' A
#
# COMPACT_ATOMS: atom_id res chain seq x y z
N ASN A 1 18.59 0.20 -0.73
CA ASN A 1 18.74 -0.64 -1.94
C ASN A 1 17.35 -1.14 -2.33
N ILE A 2 16.87 -0.78 -3.52
CA ILE A 2 15.51 -1.10 -4.00
C ILE A 2 15.36 -2.56 -4.44
N ASP A 3 16.43 -3.17 -4.96
CA ASP A 3 16.40 -4.54 -5.46
C ASP A 3 16.25 -5.54 -4.32
N ALA A 4 16.99 -5.32 -3.23
CA ALA A 4 16.85 -6.10 -2.01
C ALA A 4 15.41 -6.01 -1.44
N ALA A 5 14.82 -4.81 -1.42
CA ALA A 5 13.45 -4.61 -0.95
C ALA A 5 12.42 -5.33 -1.85
N ASN A 6 12.60 -5.25 -3.17
CA ASN A 6 11.75 -5.94 -4.13
C ASN A 6 11.87 -7.47 -4.02
N ILE A 7 13.07 -8.00 -3.81
CA ILE A 7 13.30 -9.43 -3.58
C ILE A 7 12.59 -9.85 -2.29
N SER A 8 12.87 -9.18 -1.15
CA SER A 8 12.23 -9.49 0.13
C SER A 8 10.71 -9.40 0.08
N TYR A 9 10.15 -8.40 -0.61
CA TYR A 9 8.71 -8.26 -0.81
C TYR A 9 8.11 -9.43 -1.57
N ASN A 10 8.70 -9.82 -2.70
CA ASN A 10 8.20 -10.94 -3.50
C ASN A 10 8.40 -12.29 -2.80
N LEU A 11 9.49 -12.46 -2.06
CA LEU A 11 9.72 -13.63 -1.20
C LEU A 11 8.63 -13.74 -0.14
N LEU A 12 8.35 -12.67 0.62
CA LEU A 12 7.31 -12.71 1.65
C LEU A 12 5.92 -12.90 1.04
N LYS A 13 5.62 -12.22 -0.07
CA LYS A 13 4.35 -12.38 -0.79
C LYS A 13 4.10 -13.83 -1.24
N THR A 14 5.15 -14.56 -1.63
CA THR A 14 5.04 -15.93 -2.15
C THR A 14 5.15 -16.97 -1.04
N ALA A 15 6.06 -16.77 -0.08
CA ALA A 15 6.37 -17.74 0.97
C ALA A 15 5.45 -17.63 2.20
N ALA A 16 4.89 -16.44 2.50
CA ALA A 16 4.07 -16.24 3.70
C ALA A 16 2.62 -16.73 3.57
N GLY A 17 2.20 -17.26 2.40
CA GLY A 17 0.94 -17.98 2.14
C GLY A 17 -0.37 -17.22 2.40
N ASN A 18 -0.58 -16.77 3.64
CA ASN A 18 -1.75 -16.08 4.14
C ASN A 18 -1.53 -14.57 4.40
N GLY A 19 -0.32 -14.05 4.12
CA GLY A 19 -0.03 -12.62 4.21
C GLY A 19 -0.78 -11.82 3.14
N VAL A 20 -1.54 -10.80 3.55
CA VAL A 20 -2.20 -9.89 2.60
C VAL A 20 -1.20 -8.81 2.17
N ALA A 21 -0.73 -8.87 0.93
CA ALA A 21 0.13 -7.84 0.38
C ALA A 21 -0.62 -6.52 0.14
N ILE A 22 -0.28 -5.50 0.91
CA ILE A 22 -0.74 -4.11 0.74
C ILE A 22 0.40 -3.29 0.12
N GLY A 23 0.09 -2.40 -0.83
CA GLY A 23 1.06 -1.51 -1.47
C GLY A 23 1.54 -1.99 -2.84
N PRO A 24 2.08 -1.12 -3.73
CA PRO A 24 2.87 0.05 -3.38
C PRO A 24 2.01 1.22 -2.90
N LEU A 25 2.51 1.89 -1.87
CA LEU A 25 1.91 3.10 -1.29
C LEU A 25 2.86 4.25 -1.58
N LEU A 26 2.32 5.31 -2.17
CA LEU A 26 3.10 6.53 -2.39
C LEU A 26 3.24 7.25 -1.05
N LEU A 27 4.46 7.70 -0.76
CA LEU A 27 4.78 8.49 0.42
C LEU A 27 5.26 9.87 -0.04
N GLY A 28 5.09 10.88 0.83
CA GLY A 28 5.57 12.25 0.57
C GLY A 28 4.69 13.08 -0.37
N VAL A 29 3.48 12.61 -0.69
CA VAL A 29 2.48 13.36 -1.47
C VAL A 29 1.66 14.29 -0.57
N ALA A 30 1.28 15.47 -1.08
CA ALA A 30 0.52 16.47 -0.32
C ALA A 30 -0.92 16.03 0.03
N LYS A 31 -1.45 15.02 -0.65
CA LYS A 31 -2.73 14.36 -0.38
C LYS A 31 -2.55 12.86 -0.62
N PRO A 32 -3.28 11.97 0.09
CA PRO A 32 -3.12 10.52 -0.04
C PRO A 32 -3.60 10.06 -1.41
N ILE A 33 -2.65 9.61 -2.22
CA ILE A 33 -2.85 9.11 -3.58
C ILE A 33 -2.02 7.84 -3.70
N HIS A 34 -2.61 6.76 -4.24
CA HIS A 34 -1.90 5.51 -4.45
C HIS A 34 -2.21 4.94 -5.83
N ILE A 35 -1.19 4.40 -6.50
CA ILE A 35 -1.30 3.84 -7.84
C ILE A 35 -1.51 2.32 -7.74
N LEU A 36 -2.54 1.83 -8.42
CA LEU A 36 -2.85 0.41 -8.52
C LEU A 36 -2.46 -0.11 -9.92
N THR A 37 -2.05 -1.38 -9.98
CA THR A 37 -1.83 -2.07 -11.25
C THR A 37 -3.14 -2.68 -11.75
N PRO A 38 -3.32 -2.87 -13.07
CA PRO A 38 -4.52 -3.51 -13.63
C PRO A 38 -4.79 -4.93 -13.10
N ALA A 39 -3.74 -5.62 -12.65
CA ALA A 39 -3.83 -6.94 -12.04
C ALA A 39 -4.28 -6.93 -10.56
N ALA A 40 -4.65 -5.77 -10.00
CA ALA A 40 -5.12 -5.67 -8.62
C ALA A 40 -6.46 -6.38 -8.44
N THR A 41 -6.56 -7.21 -7.39
CA THR A 41 -7.81 -7.87 -7.02
C THR A 41 -8.75 -6.91 -6.31
N VAL A 42 -10.05 -7.24 -6.26
CA VAL A 42 -11.08 -6.45 -5.55
C VAL A 42 -10.69 -6.18 -4.09
N ARG A 43 -10.21 -7.21 -3.38
CA ARG A 43 -9.74 -7.07 -1.98
C ARG A 43 -8.64 -6.01 -1.85
N ARG A 44 -7.74 -5.95 -2.82
CA ARG A 44 -6.63 -5.01 -2.82
C ARG A 44 -7.09 -3.58 -3.11
N ILE A 45 -8.05 -3.41 -4.02
CA ILE A 45 -8.68 -2.10 -4.27
C ILE A 45 -9.31 -1.58 -2.98
N ILE A 46 -10.15 -2.40 -2.33
CA ILE A 46 -10.83 -2.03 -1.08
C ILE A 46 -9.82 -1.65 -0.01
N ASN A 47 -8.79 -2.49 0.24
CA ASN A 47 -7.78 -2.23 1.26
C ASN A 47 -7.03 -0.90 1.02
N VAL A 48 -6.69 -0.59 -0.23
CA VAL A 48 -5.96 0.64 -0.58
C VAL A 48 -6.87 1.86 -0.50
N SER A 49 -8.15 1.75 -0.87
CA SER A 49 -9.13 2.83 -0.68
C SER A 49 -9.39 3.11 0.80
N THR A 50 -9.54 2.07 1.63
CA THR A 50 -9.70 2.25 3.08
C THR A 50 -8.48 2.93 3.70
N LEU A 51 -7.28 2.56 3.24
CA LEU A 51 -6.05 3.18 3.72
C LEU A 51 -5.98 4.65 3.32
N ALA A 52 -6.27 5.00 2.06
CA ALA A 52 -6.25 6.39 1.60
C ALA A 52 -7.24 7.29 2.38
N VAL A 53 -8.41 6.75 2.76
CA VAL A 53 -9.38 7.47 3.59
C VAL A 53 -8.82 7.71 5.00
N VAL A 54 -8.18 6.70 5.60
CA VAL A 54 -7.56 6.82 6.93
C VAL A 54 -6.38 7.80 6.91
N GLU A 55 -5.57 7.79 5.86
CA GLU A 55 -4.49 8.76 5.66
C GLU A 55 -5.03 10.18 5.51
N ALA A 56 -6.11 10.38 4.74
CA ALA A 56 -6.75 11.69 4.59
C ALA A 56 -7.30 12.20 5.92
N ALA A 57 -7.96 11.32 6.68
CA ALA A 57 -8.47 11.64 8.00
C ALA A 57 -7.33 11.99 8.98
N SER A 58 -6.21 11.27 8.92
CA SER A 58 -5.03 11.53 9.76
C SER A 58 -4.37 12.86 9.41
N GLN A 59 -4.17 13.16 8.12
CA GLN A 59 -3.64 14.46 7.65
C GLN A 59 -4.57 15.62 8.05
N SER A 60 -5.89 15.44 7.97
CA SER A 60 -6.85 16.48 8.36
C SER A 60 -6.86 16.77 9.87
N LYS A 61 -6.51 15.78 10.70
CA LYS A 61 -6.45 15.91 12.16
C LYS A 61 -5.14 16.51 12.66
N GLY A 62 -4.21 16.89 11.78
CA GLY A 62 -2.91 17.44 12.17
C GLY A 62 -2.06 16.49 13.02
N LEU A 63 -2.32 15.17 12.93
CA LEU A 63 -1.35 14.19 13.39
C LEU A 63 -0.33 14.03 12.27
N PHE A 64 0.80 14.72 12.47
CA PHE A 64 1.94 15.01 11.58
C PHE A 64 1.78 16.27 10.73
#